data_AF-A0A937AF65-F1
#
_entry.id   AF-A0A937AF65-F1
#
_cell.length_a   1.000
_cell.length_b   1.000
_cell.length_c   1.000
_cell.angle_alpha   90.00
_cell.angle_beta   90.00
_cell.angle_gamma   90.00
#
_symmetry.space_group_name_H-M   'P 1'
#
loop_
_entity.id
_entity.type
_entity.pdbx_description
1 polymer ?
#
loop_
_entity_poly.entity_id
_entity_poly.type
_entity_poly.pdbx_seq_one_letter_code
_entity_poly.pdbx_strand_id
1 'polypeptide(L)'
;MQSVASIWKRIDYFGKASFFFRLLGYLFYGLYLYLFVREYQIPLNIGHVLIYMVGFFIPWLYLYDYARHNNSNRTLIKHLTVDFFLMGFYVGFIHLSYIPSVLFIVCTITSYVASKGYKGAVRFLLFPLGYLFYLVFFDFTLNTDLPTYLDLFAIVYVFIHLNILAFISYRYSRNLHRTKSVVLKQQDEILAQSDELKAVNDSLVQSNTNLEKIVGSRTKELEAKKAKLAEYAFINGHQLRAPVATMLGLINLIAHAENEEERKEITEKLKYEVDLLNLTIKDIRLRLETDELIHDEMEALEESLSRYRKNLNLDDTL
;
A
#
# COMPACT_ATOMS: atom_id res chain seq x y z
N MET A 1 -12.75 13.42 -34.15
CA MET A 1 -13.30 14.37 -33.15
C MET A 1 -13.95 13.57 -32.03
N GLN A 2 -13.50 13.72 -30.79
CA GLN A 2 -14.23 13.15 -29.65
C GLN A 2 -15.58 13.89 -29.52
N SER A 3 -16.68 13.17 -29.35
CA SER A 3 -17.99 13.81 -29.17
C SER A 3 -18.03 14.54 -27.82
N VAL A 4 -18.74 15.67 -27.74
CA VAL A 4 -18.92 16.44 -26.49
C VAL A 4 -19.45 15.55 -25.36
N ALA A 5 -20.30 14.58 -25.68
CA ALA A 5 -20.81 13.59 -24.73
C ALA A 5 -19.70 12.72 -24.11
N SER A 6 -18.67 12.36 -24.89
CA SER A 6 -17.54 11.57 -24.39
C SER A 6 -16.62 12.38 -23.46
N ILE A 7 -16.40 13.65 -23.77
CA ILE A 7 -15.67 14.62 -22.95
C ILE A 7 -16.42 14.80 -21.62
N TRP A 8 -17.74 15.00 -21.69
CA TRP A 8 -18.59 15.17 -20.50
C TRP A 8 -18.55 13.99 -19.53
N LYS A 9 -18.46 12.75 -20.03
CA LYS A 9 -18.38 11.57 -19.17
C LYS A 9 -17.07 11.47 -18.39
N ARG A 10 -15.97 12.02 -18.92
CA ARG A 10 -14.64 11.97 -18.29
C ARG A 10 -14.45 12.99 -17.17
N ILE A 11 -15.23 14.07 -17.19
CA ILE A 11 -15.08 15.17 -16.22
C ILE A 11 -15.79 14.79 -14.93
N ASP A 12 -15.10 15.02 -13.81
CA ASP A 12 -15.65 14.84 -12.47
C ASP A 12 -16.80 15.84 -12.21
N TYR A 13 -17.50 15.65 -11.09
CA TYR A 13 -18.57 16.56 -10.69
C TYR A 13 -18.08 18.02 -10.63
N PHE A 14 -16.83 18.21 -10.20
CA PHE A 14 -16.26 19.52 -9.96
C PHE A 14 -16.00 20.30 -11.26
N GLY A 15 -15.40 19.68 -12.27
CA GLY A 15 -15.19 20.30 -13.57
C GLY A 15 -16.52 20.65 -14.25
N LYS A 16 -17.56 19.83 -14.08
CA LYS A 16 -18.91 20.12 -14.58
C LYS A 16 -19.53 21.33 -13.90
N ALA A 17 -19.52 21.36 -12.57
CA ALA A 17 -20.06 22.48 -11.80
C ALA A 17 -19.30 23.79 -12.12
N SER A 18 -17.97 23.71 -12.22
CA SER A 18 -17.12 24.84 -12.58
C SER A 18 -17.39 25.36 -13.99
N PHE A 19 -17.60 24.46 -14.96
CA PHE A 19 -17.98 24.84 -16.33
C PHE A 19 -19.29 25.60 -16.36
N PHE A 20 -20.36 25.07 -15.74
CA PHE A 20 -21.66 25.76 -15.71
C PHE A 20 -21.60 27.11 -15.01
N PHE A 21 -20.90 27.17 -13.88
CA PHE A 21 -20.72 28.40 -13.12
C PHE A 21 -20.02 29.48 -13.95
N ARG A 22 -18.95 29.12 -14.66
CA ARG A 22 -18.25 30.04 -15.56
C ARG A 22 -19.10 30.43 -16.74
N LEU A 23 -19.77 29.48 -17.38
CA LEU A 23 -20.66 29.77 -18.50
C LEU A 23 -21.71 30.81 -18.09
N LEU A 24 -22.33 30.65 -16.93
CA LEU A 24 -23.28 31.62 -16.37
C LEU A 24 -22.61 32.98 -16.10
N GLY A 25 -21.42 32.99 -15.51
CA GLY A 25 -20.66 34.22 -15.24
C GLY A 25 -20.29 34.97 -16.52
N TYR A 26 -19.73 34.29 -17.52
CA TYR A 26 -19.35 34.90 -18.80
C TYR A 26 -20.57 35.34 -19.63
N LEU A 27 -21.69 34.60 -19.57
CA LEU A 27 -22.96 35.06 -20.15
C LEU A 27 -23.45 36.34 -19.48
N PHE A 28 -23.37 36.40 -18.15
CA PHE A 28 -23.71 37.61 -17.41
C PHE A 28 -22.80 38.79 -17.80
N TYR A 29 -21.48 38.58 -17.85
CA TYR A 29 -20.53 39.63 -18.27
C TYR A 29 -20.81 40.11 -19.70
N GLY A 30 -21.08 39.19 -20.64
CA GLY A 30 -21.47 39.57 -22.00
C GLY A 30 -22.74 40.43 -22.01
N LEU A 31 -23.78 40.00 -21.31
CA LEU A 31 -25.04 40.74 -21.25
C LEU A 31 -24.86 42.11 -20.58
N TYR A 32 -24.10 42.18 -19.50
CA TYR A 32 -23.79 43.43 -18.81
C TYR A 32 -23.05 44.41 -19.74
N LEU A 33 -21.98 43.95 -20.40
CA LEU A 33 -21.23 44.78 -21.35
C LEU A 33 -22.11 45.26 -22.50
N TYR A 34 -23.03 44.41 -22.97
CA TYR A 34 -23.96 44.79 -24.06
C TYR A 34 -24.88 45.92 -23.64
N LEU A 35 -25.47 45.82 -22.44
CA LEU A 35 -26.31 46.88 -21.88
C LEU A 35 -25.52 48.17 -21.67
N PHE A 36 -24.29 48.06 -21.17
CA PHE A 36 -23.39 49.19 -20.97
C PHE A 36 -23.06 49.92 -22.29
N VAL A 37 -22.61 49.18 -23.31
CA VAL A 37 -22.29 49.75 -24.63
C VAL A 37 -23.52 50.41 -25.26
N ARG A 38 -24.70 49.79 -25.10
CA ARG A 38 -25.97 50.33 -25.61
C ARG A 38 -26.37 51.63 -24.93
N GLU A 39 -26.26 51.71 -23.60
CA GLU A 39 -26.64 52.89 -22.84
C GLU A 39 -25.80 54.12 -23.21
N TYR A 40 -24.47 53.95 -23.24
CA TYR A 40 -23.54 55.04 -23.52
C TYR A 40 -23.30 55.27 -25.00
N GLN A 41 -24.01 54.55 -25.88
CA GLN A 41 -23.87 54.62 -27.34
C GLN A 41 -22.41 54.48 -27.81
N ILE A 42 -21.63 53.65 -27.11
CA ILE A 42 -20.21 53.45 -27.40
C ILE A 42 -20.11 52.73 -28.76
N PRO A 43 -19.30 53.24 -29.72
CA PRO A 43 -19.13 52.55 -30.99
C PRO A 43 -18.46 51.18 -30.77
N LEU A 44 -19.12 50.13 -31.28
CA LEU A 44 -18.60 48.76 -31.26
C LEU A 44 -17.32 48.66 -32.09
N ASN A 45 -16.18 48.78 -31.44
CA ASN A 45 -14.87 48.55 -32.06
C ASN A 45 -14.50 47.05 -32.04
N ILE A 46 -13.41 46.71 -32.74
CA ILE A 46 -12.88 45.34 -32.82
C ILE A 46 -12.58 44.76 -31.42
N GLY A 47 -12.14 45.59 -30.47
CA GLY A 47 -11.87 45.17 -29.09
C GLY A 47 -13.11 44.63 -28.36
N HIS A 48 -14.27 45.28 -28.53
CA HIS A 48 -15.53 44.80 -27.97
C HIS A 48 -15.94 43.44 -28.55
N VAL A 49 -15.79 43.26 -29.87
CA VAL A 49 -16.09 41.97 -30.51
C VAL A 49 -15.15 40.88 -29.98
N LEU A 50 -13.86 41.19 -29.82
CA LEU A 50 -12.89 40.24 -29.28
C LEU A 50 -13.23 39.83 -27.85
N ILE A 51 -13.65 40.74 -26.97
CA ILE A 51 -13.99 40.36 -25.58
C ILE A 51 -15.25 39.47 -25.51
N TYR A 52 -16.24 39.69 -26.39
CA TYR A 52 -17.38 38.78 -26.52
C TYR A 52 -16.97 37.38 -26.99
N MET A 53 -16.09 37.33 -27.99
CA MET A 53 -15.55 36.07 -28.50
C MET A 53 -14.79 35.33 -27.39
N VAL A 54 -13.92 36.04 -26.67
CA VAL A 54 -13.17 35.49 -25.53
C VAL A 54 -14.12 34.93 -24.47
N GLY A 55 -15.13 35.70 -24.06
CA GLY A 55 -16.13 35.25 -23.07
C GLY A 55 -16.95 34.04 -23.53
N PHE A 56 -17.23 33.94 -24.83
CA PHE A 56 -17.94 32.80 -25.42
C PHE A 56 -17.08 31.55 -25.49
N PHE A 57 -15.83 31.64 -25.97
CA PHE A 57 -14.97 30.47 -26.23
C PHE A 57 -14.22 29.95 -24.99
N ILE A 58 -13.88 30.81 -24.03
CA ILE A 58 -13.08 30.40 -22.86
C ILE A 58 -13.72 29.29 -22.03
N PRO A 59 -15.02 29.32 -21.69
CA PRO A 59 -15.66 28.23 -20.96
C PRO A 59 -15.49 26.88 -21.66
N TRP A 60 -15.55 26.85 -23.00
CA TRP A 60 -15.36 25.64 -23.80
C TRP A 60 -13.91 25.16 -23.80
N LEU A 61 -12.94 26.08 -23.88
CA LEU A 61 -11.52 25.76 -23.74
C LEU A 61 -11.23 25.14 -22.37
N TYR A 62 -11.82 25.68 -21.31
CA TYR A 62 -11.70 25.12 -19.96
C TYR A 62 -12.32 23.74 -19.85
N LEU A 63 -13.51 23.51 -20.44
CA LEU A 63 -14.15 22.19 -20.47
C LEU A 63 -13.23 21.16 -21.15
N TYR A 64 -12.62 21.54 -22.26
CA TYR A 64 -11.66 20.70 -22.97
C TYR A 64 -10.41 20.40 -22.11
N ASP A 65 -9.86 21.41 -21.43
CA ASP A 65 -8.69 21.22 -20.56
C ASP A 65 -8.99 20.32 -19.35
N TYR A 66 -10.20 20.43 -18.78
CA TYR A 66 -10.69 19.53 -17.72
C TYR A 66 -10.76 18.08 -18.18
N ALA A 67 -11.20 17.82 -19.41
CA ALA A 67 -11.29 16.45 -19.92
C ALA A 67 -9.92 15.81 -20.21
N ARG A 68 -8.89 16.64 -20.42
CA ARG A 68 -7.53 16.18 -20.72
C ARG A 68 -6.70 15.92 -19.45
N HIS A 69 -7.00 16.59 -18.35
CA HIS A 69 -6.22 16.52 -17.12
C HIS A 69 -6.95 15.75 -16.01
N ASN A 70 -6.24 14.82 -15.36
CA ASN A 70 -6.80 13.99 -14.28
C ASN A 70 -6.93 14.74 -12.93
N ASN A 71 -6.33 15.94 -12.81
CA ASN A 71 -6.36 16.74 -11.59
C ASN A 71 -7.22 17.99 -11.77
N SER A 72 -8.50 17.87 -11.41
CA SER A 72 -9.50 18.93 -11.56
C SER A 72 -9.18 20.17 -10.72
N ASN A 73 -8.62 20.01 -9.53
CA ASN A 73 -8.25 21.13 -8.65
C ASN A 73 -7.12 21.99 -9.24
N ARG A 74 -6.03 21.35 -9.71
CA ARG A 74 -4.91 22.11 -10.32
C ARG A 74 -5.35 22.85 -11.57
N THR A 75 -6.19 22.21 -12.38
CA THR A 75 -6.74 22.76 -13.63
C THR A 75 -7.65 23.96 -13.36
N LEU A 76 -8.57 23.83 -12.40
CA LEU A 76 -9.40 24.93 -11.94
C LEU A 76 -8.58 26.15 -11.54
N ILE A 77 -7.53 25.93 -10.75
CA ILE A 77 -6.69 27.00 -10.25
C ILE A 77 -6.02 27.76 -11.39
N LYS A 78 -5.56 27.06 -12.45
CA LYS A 78 -5.02 27.70 -13.65
C LYS A 78 -6.09 28.56 -14.33
N HIS A 79 -7.29 28.02 -14.51
CA HIS A 79 -8.40 28.75 -15.12
C HIS A 79 -8.78 29.99 -14.31
N LEU A 80 -8.89 29.89 -12.99
CA LEU A 80 -9.15 31.05 -12.12
C LEU A 80 -8.05 32.12 -12.23
N THR A 81 -6.80 31.71 -12.46
CA THR A 81 -5.68 32.63 -12.68
C THR A 81 -5.87 33.45 -13.95
N VAL A 82 -6.36 32.83 -15.02
CA VAL A 82 -6.75 33.50 -16.26
C VAL A 82 -7.99 34.37 -16.07
N ASP A 83 -8.98 33.88 -15.32
CA ASP A 83 -10.21 34.61 -14.99
C ASP A 83 -9.90 35.93 -14.24
N PHE A 84 -8.91 35.95 -13.33
CA PHE A 84 -8.48 37.20 -12.66
C PHE A 84 -7.97 38.25 -13.64
N PHE A 85 -7.13 37.85 -14.59
CA PHE A 85 -6.60 38.76 -15.60
C PHE A 85 -7.71 39.30 -16.50
N LEU A 86 -8.59 38.42 -16.98
CA LEU A 86 -9.71 38.80 -17.83
C LEU A 86 -10.70 39.71 -17.12
N MET A 87 -10.95 39.48 -15.83
CA MET A 87 -11.82 40.35 -15.03
C MET A 87 -11.24 41.76 -14.90
N GLY A 88 -9.92 41.89 -14.71
CA GLY A 88 -9.25 43.19 -14.69
C GLY A 88 -9.38 43.93 -16.02
N PHE A 89 -9.19 43.21 -17.12
CA PHE A 89 -9.37 43.73 -18.47
C PHE A 89 -10.83 44.17 -18.72
N TYR A 90 -11.80 43.34 -18.31
CA TYR A 90 -13.23 43.63 -18.41
C TYR A 90 -13.64 44.86 -17.58
N VAL A 91 -13.08 45.04 -16.38
CA VAL A 91 -13.31 46.23 -15.55
C VAL A 91 -12.83 47.52 -16.25
N GLY A 92 -11.79 47.42 -17.07
CA GLY A 92 -11.37 48.50 -17.98
C GLY A 92 -12.46 48.88 -18.98
N PHE A 93 -13.08 47.91 -19.64
CA PHE A 93 -14.14 48.13 -20.65
C PHE A 93 -15.39 48.81 -20.10
N ILE A 94 -15.72 48.58 -18.84
CA ILE A 94 -16.85 49.24 -18.17
C ILE A 94 -16.43 50.57 -17.53
N HIS A 95 -15.34 51.19 -17.98
CA HIS A 95 -14.84 52.49 -17.55
C HIS A 95 -14.72 52.62 -16.01
N LEU A 96 -14.20 51.56 -15.36
CA LEU A 96 -13.99 51.48 -13.91
C LEU A 96 -15.21 51.91 -13.08
N SER A 97 -16.41 51.55 -13.53
CA SER A 97 -17.67 51.79 -12.82
C SER A 97 -17.60 51.20 -11.40
N TYR A 98 -17.73 52.02 -10.36
CA TYR A 98 -17.34 51.65 -8.98
C TYR A 98 -18.05 50.40 -8.44
N ILE A 99 -19.39 50.42 -8.42
CA ILE A 99 -20.22 49.33 -7.89
C ILE A 99 -19.96 48.00 -8.63
N PRO A 100 -20.15 47.91 -9.95
CA PRO A 100 -19.95 46.64 -10.67
C PRO A 100 -18.51 46.15 -10.60
N SER A 101 -17.51 47.04 -10.64
CA SER A 101 -16.10 46.65 -10.55
C SER A 101 -15.78 45.97 -9.21
N VAL A 102 -16.21 46.58 -8.10
CA VAL A 102 -16.01 45.99 -6.76
C VAL A 102 -16.73 44.65 -6.65
N LEU A 103 -17.97 44.56 -7.10
CA LEU A 103 -18.76 43.33 -7.07
C LEU A 103 -18.10 42.20 -7.86
N PHE A 104 -17.56 42.50 -9.04
CA PHE A 104 -16.84 41.52 -9.85
C PHE A 104 -15.55 41.04 -9.21
N ILE A 105 -14.76 41.95 -8.64
CA ILE A 105 -13.55 41.60 -7.89
C ILE A 105 -13.92 40.65 -6.74
N VAL A 106 -14.95 40.99 -5.96
CA VAL A 106 -15.42 40.16 -4.85
C VAL A 106 -15.87 38.78 -5.34
N CYS A 107 -16.63 38.68 -6.43
CA CYS A 107 -17.05 37.41 -7.02
C CYS A 107 -15.85 36.53 -7.43
N THR A 108 -14.85 37.10 -8.10
CA THR A 108 -13.68 36.32 -8.54
C THR A 108 -12.81 35.89 -7.35
N ILE A 109 -12.63 36.77 -6.34
CA ILE A 109 -11.89 36.44 -5.11
C ILE A 109 -12.60 35.35 -4.33
N THR A 110 -13.90 35.50 -4.07
CA THR A 110 -14.69 34.51 -3.32
C THR A 110 -14.72 33.16 -4.02
N SER A 111 -14.84 33.13 -5.34
CA SER A 111 -14.71 31.89 -6.14
C SER A 111 -13.33 31.22 -5.97
N TYR A 112 -12.25 32.00 -5.94
CA TYR A 112 -10.90 31.47 -5.72
C TYR A 112 -10.71 30.94 -4.30
N VAL A 113 -11.14 31.71 -3.30
CA VAL A 113 -11.02 31.35 -1.88
C VAL A 113 -11.86 30.11 -1.58
N ALA A 114 -13.07 30.00 -2.11
CA ALA A 114 -13.89 28.79 -1.96
C ALA A 114 -13.21 27.54 -2.53
N SER A 115 -12.35 27.70 -3.53
CA SER A 115 -11.69 26.60 -4.23
C SER A 115 -10.37 26.16 -3.60
N LYS A 116 -9.56 27.09 -3.08
CA LYS A 116 -8.19 26.81 -2.59
C LYS A 116 -7.89 27.41 -1.21
N GLY A 117 -8.85 28.08 -0.59
CA GLY A 117 -8.60 28.98 0.53
C GLY A 117 -7.67 30.13 0.13
N TYR A 118 -6.94 30.66 1.11
CA TYR A 118 -6.03 31.79 0.92
C TYR A 118 -4.65 31.40 0.35
N LYS A 119 -4.38 30.11 0.11
CA LYS A 119 -3.08 29.67 -0.40
C LYS A 119 -2.85 30.15 -1.84
N GLY A 120 -1.91 31.09 -2.02
CA GLY A 120 -1.60 31.69 -3.32
C GLY A 120 -2.45 32.91 -3.65
N ALA A 121 -2.89 33.66 -2.63
CA ALA A 121 -3.55 34.97 -2.77
C ALA A 121 -2.76 35.98 -3.62
N VAL A 122 -1.44 35.79 -3.81
CA VAL A 122 -0.60 36.59 -4.73
C VAL A 122 -1.19 36.69 -6.15
N ARG A 123 -1.98 35.70 -6.58
CA ARG A 123 -2.64 35.73 -7.89
C ARG A 123 -3.71 36.80 -8.04
N PHE A 124 -4.20 37.37 -6.93
CA PHE A 124 -5.11 38.51 -6.97
C PHE A 124 -4.44 39.73 -7.63
N LEU A 125 -3.11 39.79 -7.64
CA LEU A 125 -2.34 40.81 -8.37
C LEU A 125 -2.45 40.70 -9.90
N LEU A 126 -3.01 39.62 -10.45
CA LEU A 126 -3.29 39.53 -11.88
C LEU A 126 -4.48 40.39 -12.30
N PHE A 127 -5.37 40.72 -11.36
CA PHE A 127 -6.47 41.65 -11.62
C PHE A 127 -5.96 43.04 -12.02
N PRO A 128 -5.16 43.76 -11.20
CA PRO A 128 -4.62 45.06 -11.61
C PRO A 128 -3.73 44.94 -12.85
N LEU A 129 -3.04 43.81 -13.06
CA LEU A 129 -2.27 43.59 -14.29
C LEU A 129 -3.16 43.54 -15.55
N GLY A 130 -4.33 42.89 -15.47
CA GLY A 130 -5.31 42.88 -16.55
C GLY A 130 -5.88 44.27 -16.86
N TYR A 131 -6.11 45.07 -15.82
CA TYR A 131 -6.55 46.46 -15.98
C TYR A 131 -5.44 47.35 -16.58
N LEU A 132 -4.20 47.22 -16.12
CA LEU A 132 -3.05 47.92 -16.71
C LEU A 132 -2.86 47.54 -18.19
N PHE A 133 -3.07 46.27 -18.53
CA PHE A 133 -3.03 45.81 -19.92
C PHE A 133 -4.11 46.48 -20.78
N TYR A 134 -5.31 46.69 -20.24
CA TYR A 134 -6.36 47.47 -20.92
C TYR A 134 -5.90 48.90 -21.24
N LEU A 135 -5.26 49.58 -20.29
CA LEU A 135 -4.79 50.97 -20.46
C LEU A 135 -3.72 51.14 -21.55
N VAL A 136 -3.06 50.07 -21.99
CA VAL A 136 -2.11 50.12 -23.11
C VAL A 136 -2.83 50.37 -24.44
N PHE A 137 -4.07 49.90 -24.57
CA PHE A 137 -4.83 49.96 -25.82
C PHE A 137 -5.95 51.00 -25.80
N PHE A 138 -6.38 51.42 -24.61
CA PHE A 138 -7.55 52.28 -24.41
C PHE A 138 -7.28 53.35 -23.36
N ASP A 139 -7.98 54.48 -23.47
CA ASP A 139 -7.81 55.59 -22.52
C ASP A 139 -8.44 55.32 -21.15
N PHE A 140 -7.83 55.91 -20.13
CA PHE A 140 -8.38 55.91 -18.79
C PHE A 140 -9.67 56.72 -18.76
N THR A 141 -10.73 56.09 -18.27
CA THR A 141 -12.08 56.62 -18.24
C THR A 141 -12.74 56.11 -16.96
N LEU A 142 -13.35 57.03 -16.21
CA LEU A 142 -14.03 56.73 -14.95
C LEU A 142 -15.48 57.16 -15.08
N ASN A 143 -16.40 56.19 -15.07
CA ASN A 143 -17.83 56.45 -15.06
C ASN A 143 -18.36 56.38 -13.62
N THR A 144 -18.74 57.54 -13.08
CA THR A 144 -19.41 57.63 -11.76
C THR A 144 -20.92 57.51 -11.87
N ASP A 145 -21.48 57.90 -13.02
CA ASP A 145 -22.92 58.06 -13.20
C ASP A 145 -23.47 56.92 -14.06
N LEU A 146 -23.71 55.76 -13.43
CA LEU A 146 -24.37 54.64 -14.07
C LEU A 146 -25.89 54.72 -13.88
N PRO A 147 -26.67 54.30 -14.89
CA PRO A 147 -28.08 54.04 -14.69
C PRO A 147 -28.29 53.01 -13.58
N THR A 148 -29.27 53.28 -12.72
CA THR A 148 -29.62 52.45 -11.57
C THR A 148 -29.94 50.99 -11.93
N TYR A 149 -30.43 50.73 -13.15
CA TYR A 149 -30.75 49.38 -13.60
C TYR A 149 -29.48 48.52 -13.83
N LEU A 150 -28.36 49.12 -14.23
CA LEU A 150 -27.09 48.39 -14.39
C LEU A 150 -26.52 47.99 -13.03
N ASP A 151 -26.59 48.89 -12.04
CA ASP A 151 -26.17 48.58 -10.67
C ASP A 151 -27.04 47.48 -10.06
N LEU A 152 -28.37 47.58 -10.21
CA LEU A 152 -29.30 46.55 -9.75
C LEU A 152 -29.00 45.19 -10.40
N PHE A 153 -28.70 45.19 -11.70
CA PHE A 153 -28.35 43.97 -12.43
C PHE A 153 -27.06 43.32 -11.89
N ALA A 154 -26.03 44.11 -11.58
CA ALA A 154 -24.80 43.62 -10.93
C ALA A 154 -25.07 43.06 -9.52
N ILE A 155 -25.90 43.75 -8.72
CA ILE A 155 -26.27 43.30 -7.37
C ILE A 155 -27.00 41.96 -7.42
N VAL A 156 -28.00 41.82 -8.30
CA VAL A 156 -28.75 40.56 -8.49
C VAL A 156 -27.81 39.41 -8.87
N TYR A 157 -26.84 39.66 -9.74
CA TYR A 157 -25.84 38.67 -10.09
C TYR A 157 -24.99 38.22 -8.91
N VAL A 158 -24.53 39.13 -8.06
CA VAL A 158 -23.76 38.76 -6.86
C VAL A 158 -24.59 37.88 -5.93
N PHE A 159 -25.88 38.18 -5.75
CA PHE A 159 -26.76 37.29 -4.97
C PHE A 159 -26.87 35.89 -5.58
N ILE A 160 -27.09 35.78 -6.89
CA ILE A 160 -27.15 34.48 -7.59
C ILE A 160 -25.82 33.75 -7.46
N HIS A 161 -24.70 34.44 -7.67
CA HIS A 161 -23.35 33.92 -7.57
C HIS A 161 -23.06 33.35 -6.17
N LEU A 162 -23.35 34.11 -5.11
CA LEU A 162 -23.13 33.69 -3.73
C LEU A 162 -23.99 32.48 -3.36
N ASN A 163 -25.26 32.42 -3.82
CA ASN A 163 -26.14 31.28 -3.58
C ASN A 163 -25.62 30.01 -4.27
N ILE A 164 -25.21 30.12 -5.54
CA ILE A 164 -24.63 28.98 -6.27
C ILE A 164 -23.32 28.52 -5.61
N LEU A 165 -22.45 29.48 -5.23
CA LEU A 165 -21.19 29.19 -4.57
C LEU A 165 -21.40 28.49 -3.22
N ALA A 166 -22.35 28.98 -2.41
CA ALA A 166 -22.72 28.38 -1.14
C ALA A 166 -23.26 26.95 -1.32
N PHE A 167 -24.11 26.72 -2.33
CA PHE A 167 -24.63 25.39 -2.66
C PHE A 167 -23.50 24.42 -3.07
N ILE A 168 -22.60 24.86 -3.95
CA ILE A 168 -21.43 24.05 -4.38
C ILE A 168 -20.53 23.74 -3.19
N SER A 169 -20.24 24.74 -2.35
CA SER A 169 -19.41 24.59 -1.15
C SER A 169 -20.02 23.61 -0.14
N TYR A 170 -21.32 23.70 0.11
CA TYR A 170 -22.04 22.77 0.98
C TYR A 170 -21.96 21.33 0.45
N ARG A 171 -22.23 21.12 -0.84
CA ARG A 171 -22.12 19.81 -1.48
C ARG A 171 -20.71 19.23 -1.39
N TYR A 172 -19.70 20.08 -1.60
CA TYR A 172 -18.30 19.70 -1.50
C TYR A 172 -17.93 19.28 -0.08
N SER A 173 -18.25 20.11 0.91
CA SER A 173 -17.98 19.83 2.32
C SER A 173 -18.58 18.48 2.76
N ARG A 174 -19.84 18.23 2.39
CA ARG A 174 -20.51 16.96 2.70
C ARG A 174 -19.83 15.73 2.08
N ASN A 175 -19.35 15.83 0.85
CA ASN A 175 -18.62 14.74 0.20
C ASN A 175 -17.25 14.52 0.85
N LEU A 176 -16.54 15.59 1.20
CA LEU A 176 -15.25 15.52 1.89
C LEU A 176 -15.38 14.79 3.24
N HIS A 177 -16.41 15.11 4.02
CA HIS A 177 -16.69 14.43 5.28
C HIS A 177 -16.98 12.93 5.09
N ARG A 178 -17.74 12.56 4.05
CA ARG A 178 -18.01 11.16 3.73
C ARG A 178 -16.74 10.40 3.35
N THR A 179 -15.96 10.94 2.41
CA THR A 179 -14.70 10.31 2.00
C THR A 179 -13.73 10.18 3.16
N LYS A 180 -13.61 11.21 4.02
CA LYS A 180 -12.79 11.15 5.24
C LYS A 180 -13.26 10.03 6.18
N SER A 181 -14.56 9.90 6.41
CA SER A 181 -15.10 8.83 7.27
C SER A 181 -14.85 7.43 6.71
N VAL A 182 -14.95 7.24 5.39
CA VAL A 182 -14.66 5.95 4.73
C VAL A 182 -13.17 5.63 4.84
N VAL A 183 -12.29 6.60 4.60
CA VAL A 183 -10.83 6.41 4.72
C VAL A 183 -10.44 6.06 6.16
N LEU A 184 -11.04 6.70 7.17
CA LEU A 184 -10.78 6.38 8.57
C LEU A 184 -11.22 4.94 8.92
N LYS A 185 -12.41 4.51 8.46
CA LYS A 185 -12.86 3.12 8.66
C LYS A 185 -11.93 2.11 8.00
N GLN A 186 -11.47 2.38 6.77
CA GLN A 186 -10.51 1.51 6.08
C GLN A 186 -9.17 1.45 6.82
N GLN A 187 -8.73 2.56 7.41
CA GLN A 187 -7.53 2.58 8.23
C GLN A 187 -7.68 1.69 9.47
N ASP A 188 -8.82 1.78 10.16
CA ASP A 188 -9.12 0.95 11.33
C ASP A 188 -9.18 -0.55 10.95
N GLU A 189 -9.81 -0.88 9.82
CA GLU A 189 -9.87 -2.26 9.28
C GLU A 189 -8.47 -2.80 8.95
N ILE A 190 -7.60 -2.00 8.33
CA ILE A 190 -6.23 -2.40 8.01
C ILE A 190 -5.41 -2.64 9.28
N LEU A 191 -5.59 -1.80 10.31
CA LEU A 191 -4.92 -1.98 11.60
C LEU A 191 -5.35 -3.29 12.27
N ALA A 192 -6.66 -3.57 12.30
CA ALA A 192 -7.18 -4.81 12.84
C ALA A 192 -6.64 -6.05 12.10
N GLN A 193 -6.61 -6.02 10.76
CA GLN A 193 -6.02 -7.10 9.95
C GLN A 193 -4.52 -7.26 10.19
N SER A 194 -3.79 -6.16 10.38
CA SER A 194 -2.37 -6.19 10.70
C SER A 194 -2.11 -6.85 12.06
N ASP A 195 -2.95 -6.56 13.06
CA ASP A 195 -2.84 -7.16 14.39
C ASP A 195 -3.17 -8.66 14.35
N GLU A 196 -4.20 -9.07 13.59
CA GLU A 196 -4.55 -10.48 13.37
C GLU A 196 -3.41 -11.24 12.66
N LEU A 197 -2.85 -10.67 11.59
CA LEU A 197 -1.71 -11.25 10.88
C LEU A 197 -0.50 -11.42 11.79
N LYS A 198 -0.24 -10.45 12.67
CA LYS A 198 0.84 -10.54 13.64
C LYS A 198 0.61 -11.68 14.63
N ALA A 199 -0.59 -11.80 15.19
CA ALA A 199 -0.93 -12.90 16.10
C ALA A 199 -0.81 -14.28 15.44
N VAL A 200 -1.28 -14.41 14.20
CA VAL A 200 -1.13 -15.66 13.41
C VAL A 200 0.34 -15.96 13.15
N ASN A 201 1.15 -14.95 12.78
CA ASN A 201 2.58 -15.12 12.56
C ASN A 201 3.30 -15.58 13.83
N ASP A 202 2.99 -14.97 14.98
CA ASP A 202 3.60 -15.35 16.26
C ASP A 202 3.26 -16.81 16.62
N SER A 203 2.00 -17.24 16.39
CA SER A 203 1.58 -18.63 16.56
C SER A 203 2.27 -19.60 15.60
N LEU A 204 2.50 -19.19 14.34
CA LEU A 204 3.22 -19.98 13.35
C LEU A 204 4.69 -20.14 13.76
N VAL A 205 5.34 -19.06 14.20
CA VAL A 205 6.73 -19.11 14.71
C VAL A 205 6.81 -20.06 15.90
N GLN A 206 5.90 -19.96 16.87
CA GLN A 206 5.87 -20.86 18.01
C GLN A 206 5.70 -22.34 17.59
N SER A 207 4.78 -22.60 16.66
CA SER A 207 4.54 -23.95 16.12
C SER A 207 5.77 -24.49 15.40
N ASN A 208 6.44 -23.66 14.60
CA ASN A 208 7.63 -24.05 13.87
C ASN A 208 8.78 -24.39 14.84
N THR A 209 9.03 -23.55 15.84
CA THR A 209 10.02 -23.81 16.89
C THR A 209 9.74 -25.13 17.63
N ASN A 210 8.47 -25.44 17.91
CA ASN A 210 8.10 -26.72 18.53
C ASN A 210 8.36 -27.91 17.60
N LEU A 211 8.00 -27.80 16.32
CA LEU A 211 8.27 -28.83 15.33
C LEU A 211 9.77 -29.08 15.16
N GLU A 212 10.59 -28.03 15.13
CA GLU A 212 12.05 -28.16 15.07
C GLU A 212 12.61 -28.89 16.30
N LYS A 213 12.10 -28.59 17.51
CA LYS A 213 12.47 -29.33 18.73
C LYS A 213 12.14 -30.81 18.63
N ILE A 214 10.92 -31.16 18.18
CA ILE A 214 10.47 -32.54 18.02
C ILE A 214 11.33 -33.27 16.97
N VAL A 215 11.54 -32.65 15.81
CA VAL A 215 12.37 -33.21 14.74
C VAL A 215 13.80 -33.43 15.24
N GLY A 216 14.38 -32.47 15.97
CA GLY A 216 15.70 -32.60 16.57
C GLY A 216 15.79 -33.77 17.55
N SER A 217 14.82 -33.90 18.45
CA SER A 217 14.75 -35.02 19.40
C SER A 217 14.66 -36.38 18.69
N ARG A 218 13.75 -36.52 17.70
CA ARG A 218 13.59 -37.76 16.93
C ARG A 218 14.82 -38.09 16.10
N THR A 219 15.49 -37.08 15.54
CA THR A 219 16.72 -37.28 14.77
C THR A 219 17.82 -37.85 15.66
N LYS A 220 18.01 -37.30 16.88
CA LYS A 220 18.96 -37.84 17.86
C LYS A 220 18.65 -39.27 18.27
N GLU A 221 17.37 -39.57 18.54
CA GLU A 221 16.92 -40.93 18.88
C GLU A 221 17.22 -41.93 17.74
N LEU A 222 16.94 -41.53 16.50
CA LEU A 222 17.22 -42.34 15.32
C LEU A 222 18.71 -42.54 15.08
N GLU A 223 19.54 -41.52 15.30
CA GLU A 223 21.00 -41.63 15.19
C GLU A 223 21.56 -42.61 16.24
N ALA A 224 21.10 -42.55 17.48
CA ALA A 224 21.48 -43.50 18.53
C ALA A 224 21.07 -44.94 18.16
N LYS A 225 19.84 -45.15 17.71
CA LYS A 225 19.36 -46.47 17.25
C LYS A 225 20.14 -46.99 16.04
N LYS A 226 20.48 -46.10 15.10
CA LYS A 226 21.31 -46.44 13.93
C LYS A 226 22.71 -46.89 14.34
N ALA A 227 23.34 -46.21 15.30
CA ALA A 227 24.65 -46.59 15.83
C ALA A 227 24.61 -47.99 16.46
N LYS A 228 23.61 -48.27 17.30
CA LYS A 228 23.40 -49.60 17.90
C LYS A 228 23.19 -50.69 16.85
N LEU A 229 22.37 -50.44 15.82
CA LEU A 229 22.17 -51.39 14.73
C LEU A 229 23.46 -51.68 13.94
N ALA A 230 24.29 -50.67 13.72
CA ALA A 230 25.59 -50.85 13.06
C ALA A 230 26.54 -51.71 13.90
N GLU A 231 26.55 -51.51 15.22
CA GLU A 231 27.32 -52.34 16.15
C GLU A 231 26.84 -53.80 16.17
N TYR A 232 25.52 -54.04 16.26
CA TYR A 232 24.96 -55.38 16.18
C TYR A 232 25.31 -56.08 14.86
N ALA A 233 25.25 -55.36 13.74
CA ALA A 233 25.64 -55.90 12.43
C ALA A 233 27.13 -56.29 12.39
N PHE A 234 28.01 -55.49 13.02
CA PHE A 234 29.43 -55.80 13.15
C PHE A 234 29.67 -57.05 14.00
N ILE A 235 29.05 -57.13 15.18
CA ILE A 235 29.15 -58.29 16.08
C ILE A 235 28.68 -59.56 15.36
N ASN A 236 27.49 -59.52 14.76
CA ASN A 236 26.93 -60.68 14.08
C ASN A 236 27.80 -61.13 12.89
N GLY A 237 28.24 -60.19 12.04
CA GLY A 237 28.99 -60.48 10.83
C GLY A 237 30.46 -60.89 11.06
N HIS A 238 31.18 -60.22 11.94
CA HIS A 238 32.62 -60.45 12.13
C HIS A 238 32.92 -61.31 13.35
N GLN A 239 32.24 -61.10 14.47
CA GLN A 239 32.59 -61.76 15.73
C GLN A 239 31.90 -63.11 15.91
N LEU A 240 30.67 -63.27 15.40
CA LEU A 240 29.94 -64.53 15.53
C LEU A 240 30.01 -65.38 14.27
N ARG A 241 29.74 -64.80 13.09
CA ARG A 241 29.71 -65.57 11.84
C ARG A 241 31.07 -66.11 11.42
N ALA A 242 32.17 -65.40 11.66
CA ALA A 242 33.51 -65.84 11.30
C ALA A 242 33.93 -67.14 12.04
N PRO A 243 33.92 -67.21 13.39
CA PRO A 243 34.26 -68.45 14.09
C PRO A 243 33.27 -69.58 13.78
N VAL A 244 31.97 -69.30 13.61
CA VAL A 244 30.99 -70.34 13.22
C VAL A 244 31.32 -70.92 11.84
N ALA A 245 31.69 -70.09 10.87
CA ALA A 245 32.14 -70.57 9.56
C ALA A 245 33.43 -71.39 9.65
N THR A 246 34.39 -70.97 10.48
CA THR A 246 35.62 -71.72 10.76
C THR A 246 35.32 -73.08 11.38
N MET A 247 34.48 -73.14 12.40
CA MET A 247 34.07 -74.39 13.05
C MET A 247 33.36 -75.33 12.06
N LEU A 248 32.43 -74.82 11.24
CA LEU A 248 31.77 -75.61 10.19
C LEU A 248 32.80 -76.16 9.18
N GLY A 249 33.80 -75.35 8.81
CA GLY A 249 34.91 -75.77 7.95
C GLY A 249 35.75 -76.88 8.58
N LEU A 250 36.14 -76.72 9.86
CA LEU A 250 36.90 -77.72 10.61
C LEU A 250 36.12 -79.03 10.78
N ILE A 251 34.82 -78.97 11.09
CA ILE A 251 33.94 -80.15 11.14
C ILE A 251 33.92 -80.88 9.80
N ASN A 252 33.84 -80.15 8.68
CA ASN A 252 33.88 -80.75 7.35
C ASN A 252 35.25 -81.41 7.06
N LEU A 253 36.35 -80.81 7.50
CA LEU A 253 37.70 -81.39 7.37
C LEU A 253 37.88 -82.66 8.20
N ILE A 254 37.30 -82.74 9.42
CA ILE A 254 37.31 -83.96 10.25
C ILE A 254 36.71 -85.15 9.50
N ALA A 255 35.65 -84.92 8.71
CA ALA A 255 35.00 -85.97 7.91
C ALA A 255 35.88 -86.49 6.76
N HIS A 256 36.95 -85.78 6.40
CA HIS A 256 37.85 -86.11 5.28
C HIS A 256 39.28 -86.44 5.74
N ALA A 257 39.55 -86.48 7.05
CA ALA A 257 40.88 -86.77 7.59
C ALA A 257 41.32 -88.21 7.29
N GLU A 258 42.54 -88.38 6.78
CA GLU A 258 43.07 -89.67 6.29
C GLU A 258 43.65 -90.54 7.42
N ASN A 259 44.05 -89.92 8.52
CA ASN A 259 44.65 -90.60 9.67
C ASN A 259 44.21 -90.00 11.02
N GLU A 260 44.40 -90.74 12.10
CA GLU A 260 43.99 -90.33 13.45
C GLU A 260 44.77 -89.13 14.00
N GLU A 261 46.00 -88.91 13.51
CA GLU A 261 46.84 -87.81 13.97
C GLU A 261 46.34 -86.47 13.43
N GLU A 262 45.99 -86.41 12.14
CA GLU A 262 45.32 -85.30 11.48
C GLU A 262 43.94 -85.03 12.08
N ARG A 263 43.15 -86.09 12.33
CA ARG A 263 41.83 -85.97 12.97
C ARG A 263 41.95 -85.33 14.37
N LYS A 264 42.99 -85.69 15.12
CA LYS A 264 43.27 -85.14 16.45
C LYS A 264 43.69 -83.67 16.37
N GLU A 265 44.56 -83.30 15.42
CA GLU A 265 44.97 -81.90 15.22
C GLU A 265 43.78 -80.99 14.84
N ILE A 266 42.91 -81.44 13.93
CA ILE A 266 41.73 -80.66 13.53
C ILE A 266 40.74 -80.55 14.71
N THR A 267 40.60 -81.60 15.51
CA THR A 267 39.75 -81.59 16.72
C THR A 267 40.27 -80.62 17.79
N GLU A 268 41.58 -80.53 17.97
CA GLU A 268 42.20 -79.55 18.87
C GLU A 268 41.98 -78.11 18.39
N LYS A 269 42.10 -77.85 17.09
CA LYS A 269 41.77 -76.53 16.49
C LYS A 269 40.29 -76.19 16.62
N LEU A 270 39.39 -77.17 16.44
CA LEU A 270 37.95 -76.97 16.63
C LEU A 270 37.64 -76.61 18.09
N LYS A 271 38.25 -77.30 19.05
CA LYS A 271 38.09 -77.00 20.47
C LYS A 271 38.56 -75.59 20.80
N TYR A 272 39.70 -75.17 20.25
CA TYR A 272 40.20 -73.80 20.39
C TYR A 272 39.20 -72.75 19.85
N GLU A 273 38.62 -72.97 18.67
CA GLU A 273 37.63 -72.05 18.10
C GLU A 273 36.32 -71.99 18.89
N VAL A 274 35.88 -73.12 19.47
CA VAL A 274 34.73 -73.17 20.38
C VAL A 274 35.00 -72.34 21.65
N ASP A 275 36.20 -72.48 22.21
CA ASP A 275 36.61 -71.72 23.40
C ASP A 275 36.73 -70.21 23.09
N LEU A 276 37.27 -69.85 21.91
CA LEU A 276 37.35 -68.48 21.45
C LEU A 276 35.98 -67.85 21.22
N LEU A 277 35.04 -68.59 20.61
CA LEU A 277 33.66 -68.14 20.45
C LEU A 277 32.97 -67.95 21.81
N ASN A 278 33.15 -68.87 22.76
CA ASN A 278 32.60 -68.72 24.12
C ASN A 278 33.11 -67.45 24.81
N LEU A 279 34.41 -67.14 24.67
CA LEU A 279 34.99 -65.90 25.19
C LEU A 279 34.39 -64.67 24.50
N THR A 280 34.18 -64.74 23.18
CA THR A 280 33.60 -63.66 22.38
C THR A 280 32.14 -63.42 22.74
N ILE A 281 31.34 -64.47 22.92
CA ILE A 281 29.95 -64.37 23.39
C ILE A 281 29.90 -63.75 24.80
N LYS A 282 30.82 -64.14 25.68
CA LYS A 282 30.90 -63.58 27.03
C LYS A 282 31.25 -62.09 27.01
N ASP A 283 32.17 -61.67 26.14
CA ASP A 283 32.53 -60.27 25.94
C ASP A 283 31.35 -59.46 25.38
N ILE A 284 30.66 -59.97 24.35
CA ILE A 284 29.45 -59.34 23.78
C ILE A 284 28.38 -59.17 24.86
N ARG A 285 28.11 -60.21 25.65
CA ARG A 285 27.10 -60.15 26.70
C ARG A 285 27.43 -59.08 27.75
N LEU A 286 28.70 -59.00 28.19
CA LEU A 286 29.14 -57.99 29.16
C LEU A 286 28.98 -56.57 28.61
N ARG A 287 29.31 -56.34 27.33
CA ARG A 287 29.12 -55.04 26.69
C ARG A 287 27.65 -54.65 26.62
N LEU A 288 26.77 -55.60 26.27
CA LEU A 288 25.33 -55.36 26.20
C LEU A 288 24.70 -55.08 27.57
N GLU A 289 25.06 -55.83 28.62
CA GLU A 289 24.59 -55.59 29.99
C GLU A 289 25.08 -54.22 30.52
N THR A 290 26.31 -53.82 30.17
CA THR A 290 26.86 -52.52 30.56
C THR A 290 26.14 -51.37 29.85
N ASP A 291 25.87 -51.52 28.55
CA ASP A 291 25.13 -50.52 27.77
C ASP A 291 23.67 -50.35 28.23
N GLU A 292 23.03 -51.42 28.69
CA GLU A 292 21.67 -51.39 29.24
C GLU A 292 21.63 -50.64 30.58
N LEU A 293 22.59 -50.92 31.48
CA LEU A 293 22.74 -50.20 32.76
C LEU A 293 23.00 -48.70 32.57
N ILE A 294 23.90 -48.33 31.65
CA ILE A 294 24.18 -46.92 31.35
C ILE A 294 22.94 -46.23 30.77
N HIS A 295 22.15 -46.93 29.95
CA HIS A 295 20.94 -46.37 29.37
C HIS A 295 19.89 -46.06 30.43
N ASP A 296 19.62 -47.00 31.35
CA ASP A 296 18.66 -46.83 32.44
C ASP A 296 19.05 -45.69 33.39
N GLU A 297 20.35 -45.57 33.72
CA GLU A 297 20.85 -44.46 34.54
C GLU A 297 20.69 -43.10 33.86
N MET A 298 20.97 -43.03 32.55
CA MET A 298 20.78 -41.80 31.77
C MET A 298 19.31 -41.40 31.66
N GLU A 299 18.40 -42.34 31.45
CA GLU A 299 16.95 -42.09 31.36
C GLU A 299 16.41 -41.57 32.71
N ALA A 300 16.82 -42.17 33.82
CA ALA A 300 16.47 -41.69 35.17
C ALA A 300 17.00 -40.27 35.44
N LEU A 301 18.20 -39.95 34.96
CA LEU A 301 18.78 -38.61 35.08
C LEU A 301 18.00 -37.59 34.23
N GLU A 302 17.65 -37.92 32.99
CA GLU A 302 16.87 -37.06 32.10
C GLU A 302 15.46 -36.78 32.65
N GLU A 303 14.79 -37.78 33.22
CA GLU A 303 13.51 -37.58 33.92
C GLU A 303 13.65 -36.62 35.12
N SER A 304 14.72 -36.78 35.90
CA SER A 304 14.97 -35.91 37.06
C SER A 304 15.22 -34.46 36.65
N LEU A 305 15.96 -34.25 35.55
CA LEU A 305 16.22 -32.92 34.97
C LEU A 305 14.98 -32.30 34.34
N SER A 306 14.14 -33.10 33.68
CA SER A 306 12.86 -32.67 33.13
C SER A 306 11.92 -32.17 34.23
N ARG A 307 11.77 -32.93 35.33
CA ARG A 307 11.01 -32.50 36.51
C ARG A 307 11.57 -31.23 37.14
N TYR A 308 12.89 -31.13 37.23
CA TYR A 308 13.56 -29.95 37.80
C TYR A 308 13.28 -28.68 36.96
N ARG A 309 13.38 -28.77 35.62
CA ARG A 309 13.06 -27.65 34.72
C ARG A 309 11.61 -27.21 34.81
N LYS A 310 10.69 -28.17 34.89
CA LYS A 310 9.24 -27.91 35.06
C LYS A 310 8.94 -27.18 36.37
N ASN A 311 9.65 -27.50 37.45
CA ASN A 311 9.49 -26.85 38.75
C ASN A 311 10.06 -25.42 38.81
N LEU A 312 10.93 -25.04 37.87
CA LEU A 312 11.54 -23.70 37.81
C LEU A 312 10.79 -22.70 36.92
N ASN A 313 9.65 -23.06 36.31
CA ASN A 313 8.92 -22.20 35.34
C ASN A 313 9.82 -21.63 34.22
N LEU A 314 10.86 -22.37 33.82
CA LEU A 314 11.76 -21.97 32.73
C LEU A 314 11.16 -22.21 31.33
N ASP A 315 9.89 -22.60 31.23
CA ASP A 315 9.19 -22.75 29.94
C ASP A 315 8.66 -21.42 29.37
N ASP A 316 8.71 -20.30 30.12
CA ASP A 316 8.19 -18.99 29.68
C ASP A 316 9.28 -17.96 29.27
N THR A 317 10.56 -18.35 29.20
CA THR A 317 11.63 -17.47 28.73
C THR A 317 12.65 -18.19 27.86
N LEU A 318 12.33 -18.40 26.57
CA LEU A 318 13.24 -18.30 25.42
C LEU A 318 12.51 -18.52 24.09
#